data_AF-A0A6I5A552-F1
#
_entry.id   AF-A0A6I5A552-F1
#
_cell.length_a   1.000
_cell.length_b   1.000
_cell.length_c   1.000
_cell.angle_alpha   90.00
_cell.angle_beta   90.00
_cell.angle_gamma   90.00
#
_symmetry.space_group_name_H-M   'P 1'
#
loop_
_entity.id
_entity.type
_entity.pdbx_description
1 polymer ?
#
loop_
_entity_poly.entity_id
_entity_poly.type
_entity_poly.pdbx_seq_one_letter_code
_entity_poly.pdbx_strand_id
1 'polypeptide(L)'
;MKKVLLIPAFLFALALMMVSFGDTSYAAAKEGSFKTKILDIQVEIPYEKSSVNLERESTSDSETIKVYDKETGKLLKESTVEKANKKAMSLQGDVTTQGTSLYTVSESRVDNGLTSTLNAVLELYDSGSFRQINAVDNMYWTTSSGNHDLVNKQASDVATDGSYPTTEVQISGAATIEVEIDQGASAGFEAAGFSVSASTSTTYTARKNIEEGFTYSTYNRD
;
A
#
# COMPACT_ATOMS: atom_id res chain seq x y z
N MET A 1 -10.14 75.90 18.63
CA MET A 1 -9.57 74.68 19.26
C MET A 1 -9.95 73.48 18.40
N LYS A 2 -9.03 73.00 17.55
CA LYS A 2 -9.24 71.81 16.70
C LYS A 2 -8.55 70.63 17.40
N LYS A 3 -9.29 69.57 17.72
CA LYS A 3 -8.75 68.32 18.26
C LYS A 3 -8.15 67.53 17.10
N VAL A 4 -6.84 67.32 17.14
CA VAL A 4 -6.10 66.42 16.24
C VAL A 4 -6.30 65.00 16.75
N LEU A 5 -6.86 64.13 15.91
CA LEU A 5 -7.04 62.71 16.18
C LEU A 5 -5.76 61.98 15.73
N LEU A 6 -5.00 61.46 16.70
CA LEU A 6 -3.86 60.55 16.45
C LEU A 6 -4.43 59.15 16.19
N ILE A 7 -4.27 58.66 14.97
CA ILE A 7 -4.51 57.26 14.61
C ILE A 7 -3.21 56.49 14.87
N PRO A 8 -3.18 55.45 15.71
CA PRO A 8 -2.01 54.59 15.81
C PRO A 8 -1.95 53.67 14.58
N ALA A 9 -0.85 53.78 13.84
CA ALA A 9 -0.51 52.93 12.72
C ALA A 9 -0.25 51.49 13.21
N PHE A 10 -1.20 50.59 12.93
CA PHE A 10 -1.05 49.16 13.16
C PHE A 10 -0.30 48.56 11.95
N LEU A 11 1.02 48.69 11.97
CA LEU A 11 1.93 48.02 11.03
C LEU A 11 2.13 46.58 11.51
N PHE A 12 1.17 45.70 11.22
CA PHE A 12 1.40 44.26 11.37
C PHE A 12 2.15 43.80 10.13
N ALA A 13 3.46 43.61 10.30
CA ALA A 13 4.35 43.08 9.29
C ALA A 13 3.83 41.71 8.83
N LEU A 14 3.32 41.67 7.60
CA LEU A 14 3.07 40.45 6.86
C LEU A 14 4.43 39.84 6.53
N ALA A 15 4.98 39.07 7.48
CA ALA A 15 6.10 38.19 7.20
C ALA A 15 5.63 37.19 6.15
N LEU A 16 6.13 37.36 4.93
CA LEU A 16 6.17 36.32 3.90
C LEU A 16 6.87 35.10 4.53
N MET A 17 6.10 34.20 5.14
CA MET A 17 6.52 32.83 5.24
C MET A 17 6.52 32.31 3.81
N MET A 18 7.71 32.26 3.21
CA MET A 18 7.97 31.28 2.18
C MET A 18 7.65 29.92 2.80
N VAL A 19 6.44 29.44 2.57
CA VAL A 19 6.18 28.01 2.70
C VAL A 19 7.07 27.39 1.65
N SER A 20 8.23 26.89 2.08
CA SER A 20 8.98 25.93 1.30
C SER A 20 8.00 24.78 1.08
N PHE A 21 7.44 24.71 -0.13
CA PHE A 21 6.85 23.48 -0.62
C PHE A 21 8.01 22.50 -0.59
N GLY A 22 8.11 21.72 0.50
CA GLY A 22 8.98 20.58 0.54
C GLY A 22 8.59 19.75 -0.66
N ASP A 23 9.53 19.55 -1.56
CA ASP A 23 9.37 18.65 -2.68
C ASP A 23 8.90 17.32 -2.10
N THR A 24 7.58 17.05 -2.16
CA THR A 24 7.08 15.69 -2.13
C THR A 24 7.49 15.10 -3.45
N SER A 25 8.78 14.83 -3.54
CA SER A 25 9.33 13.86 -4.45
C SER A 25 8.62 12.57 -4.04
N TYR A 26 7.54 12.26 -4.75
CA TYR A 26 7.34 10.87 -5.10
C TYR A 26 8.72 10.39 -5.53
N ALA A 27 9.26 9.39 -4.85
CA ALA A 27 10.31 8.61 -5.45
C ALA A 27 9.65 8.05 -6.70
N ALA A 28 9.76 8.80 -7.81
CA ALA A 28 9.55 8.27 -9.13
C ALA A 28 10.35 6.98 -9.13
N ALA A 29 9.68 5.85 -9.36
CA ALA A 29 10.34 4.56 -9.45
C ALA A 29 11.61 4.78 -10.28
N LYS A 30 12.78 4.71 -9.63
CA LYS A 30 14.06 4.88 -10.33
C LYS A 30 14.03 3.78 -11.40
N GLU A 31 14.14 4.17 -12.68
CA GLU A 31 14.03 3.26 -13.83
C GLU A 31 14.71 1.93 -13.51
N GLY A 32 13.93 0.86 -13.40
CA GLY A 32 14.39 -0.45 -12.95
C GLY A 32 13.38 -1.24 -12.13
N SER A 33 13.27 -2.55 -12.41
CA SER A 33 12.57 -3.50 -11.54
C SER A 33 13.34 -4.83 -11.49
N PHE A 34 13.15 -5.59 -10.42
CA PHE A 34 13.67 -6.96 -10.36
C PHE A 34 12.66 -7.88 -9.67
N LYS A 35 12.71 -9.17 -10.03
CA LYS A 35 11.87 -10.20 -9.40
C LYS A 35 12.59 -10.85 -8.23
N THR A 36 11.84 -11.15 -7.19
CA THR A 36 12.31 -11.90 -6.02
C THR A 36 11.28 -12.93 -5.61
N LYS A 37 11.75 -14.10 -5.17
CA LYS A 37 10.89 -15.15 -4.64
C LYS A 37 10.51 -14.85 -3.19
N ILE A 38 9.21 -14.90 -2.91
CA ILE A 38 8.59 -14.89 -1.57
C ILE A 38 7.75 -16.18 -1.46
N LEU A 39 8.16 -17.06 -0.57
CA LEU A 39 7.63 -18.40 -0.37
C LEU A 39 7.62 -19.20 -1.68
N ASP A 40 6.48 -19.35 -2.33
CA ASP A 40 6.29 -20.12 -3.56
C ASP A 40 5.98 -19.25 -4.79
N ILE A 41 5.99 -17.92 -4.62
CA ILE A 41 5.54 -16.92 -5.59
C ILE A 41 6.67 -15.95 -5.93
N GLN A 42 6.75 -15.53 -7.19
CA GLN A 42 7.64 -14.47 -7.63
C GLN A 42 6.93 -13.12 -7.57
N VAL A 43 7.59 -12.14 -6.96
CA VAL A 43 7.09 -10.78 -6.75
C VAL A 43 8.01 -9.80 -7.47
N GLU A 44 7.42 -8.88 -8.23
CA GLU A 44 8.16 -7.79 -8.86
C GLU A 44 8.35 -6.61 -7.91
N ILE A 45 9.61 -6.21 -7.70
CA ILE A 45 9.99 -5.05 -6.91
C ILE A 45 10.31 -3.90 -7.88
N PRO A 46 9.52 -2.80 -7.90
CA PRO A 46 9.64 -1.72 -8.87
C PRO A 46 10.73 -0.70 -8.48
N TYR A 47 11.91 -1.21 -8.11
CA TYR A 47 13.08 -0.41 -7.78
C TYR A 47 14.34 -1.06 -8.33
N GLU A 48 15.34 -0.25 -8.66
CA GLU A 48 16.66 -0.75 -9.02
C GLU A 48 17.31 -1.54 -7.87
N LYS A 49 17.76 -2.76 -8.14
CA LYS A 49 18.33 -3.67 -7.12
C LYS A 49 19.52 -3.05 -6.39
N SER A 50 20.30 -2.19 -7.06
CA SER A 50 21.44 -1.49 -6.45
C SER A 50 21.05 -0.36 -5.50
N SER A 51 19.83 0.16 -5.61
CA SER A 51 19.32 1.29 -4.83
C SER A 51 18.57 0.91 -3.55
N VAL A 52 18.31 -0.39 -3.34
CA VAL A 52 17.52 -0.88 -2.21
C VAL A 52 18.27 -1.95 -1.41
N ASN A 53 17.90 -2.06 -0.12
CA ASN A 53 18.24 -3.19 0.73
C ASN A 53 16.96 -4.01 0.99
N LEU A 54 17.10 -5.32 1.10
CA LEU A 54 16.01 -6.24 1.42
C LEU A 54 16.24 -6.87 2.77
N GLU A 55 15.25 -6.77 3.66
CA GLU A 55 15.18 -7.57 4.88
C GLU A 55 14.10 -8.64 4.72
N ARG A 56 14.36 -9.84 5.24
CA ARG A 56 13.46 -10.98 5.14
C ARG A 56 13.12 -11.53 6.51
N GLU A 57 11.84 -11.82 6.70
CA GLU A 57 11.31 -12.50 7.88
C GLU A 57 10.52 -13.72 7.37
N SER A 58 10.80 -14.91 7.90
CA SER A 58 10.20 -16.15 7.41
C SER A 58 9.75 -17.05 8.55
N THR A 59 8.60 -17.68 8.35
CA THR A 59 8.03 -18.75 9.16
C THR A 59 7.76 -19.98 8.27
N SER A 60 7.10 -21.02 8.79
CA SER A 60 6.74 -22.19 7.98
C SER A 60 5.78 -21.88 6.84
N ASP A 61 4.85 -20.94 7.08
CA ASP A 61 3.70 -20.69 6.21
C ASP A 61 3.60 -19.23 5.78
N SER A 62 4.56 -18.38 6.14
CA SER A 62 4.58 -16.97 5.77
C SER A 62 6.00 -16.47 5.54
N GLU A 63 6.21 -15.68 4.49
CA GLU A 63 7.44 -14.93 4.26
C GLU A 63 7.10 -13.47 3.94
N THR A 64 7.82 -12.55 4.61
CA THR A 64 7.72 -11.11 4.41
C THR A 64 9.06 -10.57 3.93
N ILE A 65 9.03 -9.70 2.93
CA ILE A 65 10.17 -8.91 2.48
C ILE A 65 9.88 -7.44 2.71
N LYS A 66 10.80 -6.76 3.38
CA LYS A 66 10.80 -5.30 3.56
C LYS A 66 11.87 -4.69 2.66
N VAL A 67 11.47 -3.73 1.84
CA VAL A 67 12.32 -3.02 0.87
C VAL A 67 12.66 -1.65 1.45
N TYR A 68 13.94 -1.39 1.67
CA TYR A 68 14.44 -0.13 2.21
C TYR A 68 15.24 0.62 1.16
N ASP A 69 15.04 1.94 1.07
CA ASP A 69 15.92 2.82 0.32
C ASP A 69 17.32 2.78 0.95
N LYS A 70 18.33 2.52 0.12
CA LYS A 70 19.70 2.28 0.61
C LYS A 70 20.39 3.53 1.12
N GLU A 71 20.01 4.71 0.62
CA GLU A 71 20.62 5.99 0.99
C GLU A 71 20.05 6.54 2.29
N THR A 72 18.72 6.45 2.44
CA THR A 72 17.98 7.08 3.54
C THR A 72 17.61 6.09 4.65
N GLY A 73 17.63 4.79 4.37
CA GLY A 73 17.12 3.75 5.28
C GLY A 73 15.60 3.76 5.43
N LYS A 74 14.87 4.54 4.61
CA LYS A 74 13.42 4.62 4.65
C LYS A 74 12.80 3.33 4.13
N LEU A 75 11.83 2.76 4.85
CA LEU A 75 10.99 1.69 4.34
C LEU A 75 10.18 2.21 3.15
N LEU A 76 10.38 1.59 1.99
CA LEU A 76 9.66 1.92 0.76
C LEU A 76 8.42 1.04 0.60
N LYS A 77 8.55 -0.24 0.91
CA LYS A 77 7.55 -1.25 0.58
C LYS A 77 7.71 -2.48 1.45
N GLU A 78 6.60 -3.13 1.78
CA GLU A 78 6.61 -4.45 2.43
C GLU A 78 5.66 -5.37 1.68
N SER A 79 6.16 -6.52 1.26
CA SER A 79 5.40 -7.55 0.55
C SER A 79 5.40 -8.84 1.38
N THR A 80 4.23 -9.40 1.61
CA THR A 80 4.03 -10.61 2.43
C THR A 80 3.27 -11.66 1.63
N VAL A 81 3.71 -12.91 1.74
CA VAL A 81 3.00 -14.07 1.20
C VAL A 81 2.75 -15.05 2.34
N GLU A 82 1.48 -15.33 2.60
CA GLU A 82 1.02 -16.30 3.59
C GLU A 82 0.30 -17.46 2.90
N LYS A 83 0.73 -18.68 3.17
CA LYS A 83 0.07 -19.90 2.70
C LYS A 83 -0.98 -20.32 3.71
N ALA A 84 -2.24 -20.29 3.30
CA ALA A 84 -3.32 -20.92 4.06
C ALA A 84 -3.42 -22.41 3.70
N ASN A 85 -3.82 -23.23 4.68
CA ASN A 85 -4.08 -24.65 4.46
C ASN A 85 -5.14 -24.86 3.36
N LYS A 86 -5.01 -25.98 2.63
CA LYS A 86 -5.81 -26.33 1.45
C LYS A 86 -7.31 -26.06 1.61
N LYS A 87 -7.93 -25.47 0.58
CA LYS A 87 -9.38 -25.32 0.48
C LYS A 87 -10.03 -26.70 0.66
N ALA A 88 -10.92 -26.84 1.65
CA ALA A 88 -11.59 -28.10 1.91
C ALA A 88 -12.40 -28.52 0.67
N MET A 89 -12.24 -29.79 0.27
CA MET A 89 -12.93 -30.36 -0.89
C MET A 89 -14.44 -30.21 -0.73
N SER A 90 -15.09 -29.50 -1.66
CA SER A 90 -16.54 -29.54 -1.81
C SER A 90 -16.93 -30.99 -2.14
N LEU A 91 -17.80 -31.61 -1.34
CA LEU A 91 -18.35 -32.96 -1.59
C LEU A 91 -19.25 -33.03 -2.84
N GLN A 92 -19.34 -31.94 -3.62
CA GLN A 92 -20.18 -31.80 -4.79
C GLN A 92 -19.29 -31.59 -6.03
N GLY A 93 -18.83 -32.70 -6.61
CA GLY A 93 -18.52 -32.83 -8.03
C GLY A 93 -17.23 -32.24 -8.61
N ASP A 94 -16.50 -31.34 -7.93
CA ASP A 94 -15.28 -30.74 -8.51
C ASP A 94 -14.02 -31.57 -8.22
N VAL A 95 -13.64 -32.38 -9.21
CA VAL A 95 -12.42 -33.20 -9.26
C VAL A 95 -11.13 -32.34 -9.32
N THR A 96 -11.25 -31.02 -9.43
CA THR A 96 -10.15 -30.06 -9.69
C THR A 96 -9.43 -29.51 -8.44
N THR A 97 -9.90 -29.83 -7.23
CA THR A 97 -9.33 -29.24 -5.98
C THR A 97 -8.13 -29.98 -5.40
N GLN A 98 -7.74 -31.14 -5.95
CA GLN A 98 -6.51 -31.81 -5.52
C GLN A 98 -5.27 -31.05 -6.00
N GLY A 99 -4.44 -30.60 -5.06
CA GLY A 99 -3.20 -29.90 -5.36
C GLY A 99 -3.34 -28.39 -5.47
N THR A 100 -4.42 -27.83 -4.92
CA THR A 100 -4.63 -26.39 -4.83
C THR A 100 -4.48 -25.90 -3.39
N SER A 101 -3.77 -24.79 -3.22
CA SER A 101 -3.57 -24.10 -1.94
C SER A 101 -3.97 -22.63 -2.07
N LEU A 102 -4.41 -22.02 -0.97
CA LEU A 102 -4.73 -20.59 -0.94
C LEU A 102 -3.51 -19.82 -0.45
N TYR A 103 -3.19 -18.72 -1.12
CA TYR A 103 -2.12 -17.81 -0.71
C TYR A 103 -2.70 -16.42 -0.52
N THR A 104 -2.55 -15.85 0.67
CA THR A 104 -2.78 -14.42 0.86
C THR A 104 -1.50 -13.70 0.51
N VAL A 105 -1.59 -12.83 -0.49
CA VAL A 105 -0.50 -11.98 -0.93
C VAL A 105 -0.86 -10.54 -0.61
N SER A 106 0.08 -9.82 0.00
CA SER A 106 -0.20 -8.51 0.56
C SER A 106 0.95 -7.56 0.25
N GLU A 107 0.61 -6.32 -0.08
CA GLU A 107 1.58 -5.25 -0.10
C GLU A 107 1.11 -4.06 0.72
N SER A 108 2.03 -3.53 1.51
CA SER A 108 1.78 -2.41 2.39
C SER A 108 2.64 -1.21 2.06
N ARG A 109 2.04 -0.05 2.30
CA ARG A 109 2.64 1.28 2.19
C ARG A 109 2.48 2.01 3.51
N VAL A 110 3.40 2.91 3.79
CA VAL A 110 3.36 3.76 5.00
C VAL A 110 3.29 5.23 4.60
N ASP A 111 2.23 5.90 5.04
CA ASP A 111 2.01 7.33 4.86
C ASP A 111 1.85 8.00 6.22
N ASN A 112 2.84 8.82 6.61
CA ASN A 112 2.87 9.53 7.91
C ASN A 112 2.65 8.60 9.12
N GLY A 113 3.27 7.41 9.07
CA GLY A 113 3.17 6.40 10.13
C GLY A 113 1.87 5.58 10.10
N LEU A 114 0.97 5.84 9.15
CA LEU A 114 -0.24 5.04 8.92
C LEU A 114 0.07 3.99 7.86
N THR A 115 -0.12 2.72 8.19
CA THR A 115 0.11 1.61 7.25
C THR A 115 -1.20 1.25 6.58
N SER A 116 -1.21 1.21 5.25
CA SER A 116 -2.32 0.72 4.44
C SER A 116 -1.85 -0.48 3.62
N THR A 117 -2.65 -1.55 3.59
CA THR A 117 -2.27 -2.82 2.96
C THR A 117 -3.35 -3.28 2.01
N LEU A 118 -2.97 -3.53 0.75
CA LEU A 118 -3.80 -4.20 -0.23
C LEU A 118 -3.50 -5.71 -0.17
N ASN A 119 -4.55 -6.51 0.00
CA ASN A 119 -4.46 -7.96 0.12
C ASN A 119 -5.22 -8.61 -1.04
N ALA A 120 -4.72 -9.75 -1.52
CA ALA A 120 -5.42 -10.63 -2.43
C ALA A 120 -5.25 -12.09 -1.99
N VAL A 121 -6.31 -12.88 -2.15
CA VAL A 121 -6.29 -14.32 -1.88
C VAL A 121 -6.22 -15.05 -3.21
N LEU A 122 -5.07 -15.65 -3.50
CA LEU A 122 -4.83 -16.39 -4.72
C LEU A 122 -5.16 -17.87 -4.51
N GLU A 123 -5.91 -18.45 -5.44
CA GLU A 123 -6.06 -19.89 -5.55
C GLU A 123 -4.96 -20.44 -6.47
N LEU A 124 -3.93 -21.09 -5.90
CA LEU A 124 -2.81 -21.64 -6.67
C LEU A 124 -2.88 -23.16 -6.75
N TYR A 125 -2.80 -23.70 -7.97
CA TYR A 125 -2.42 -25.08 -8.16
C TYR A 125 -0.91 -25.22 -7.94
N ASP A 126 -0.50 -26.03 -6.97
CA ASP A 126 0.90 -26.20 -6.53
C ASP A 126 1.37 -27.66 -6.45
N SER A 127 0.72 -28.57 -7.20
CA SER A 127 1.08 -29.99 -7.24
C SER A 127 2.05 -30.34 -8.36
N GLY A 128 3.14 -31.04 -8.02
CA GLY A 128 4.17 -31.49 -8.96
C GLY A 128 5.08 -30.35 -9.43
N SER A 129 5.53 -30.41 -10.69
CA SER A 129 6.40 -29.40 -11.31
C SER A 129 5.64 -28.25 -11.97
N PHE A 130 4.30 -28.33 -12.03
CA PHE A 130 3.44 -27.37 -12.68
C PHE A 130 2.74 -26.49 -11.64
N ARG A 131 2.76 -25.18 -11.86
CA ARG A 131 2.13 -24.16 -11.02
C ARG A 131 1.33 -23.17 -11.85
N GLN A 132 0.12 -22.88 -11.41
CA GLN A 132 -0.74 -21.86 -12.02
C GLN A 132 -1.61 -21.19 -10.97
N ILE A 133 -2.03 -19.96 -11.25
CA ILE A 133 -3.04 -19.22 -10.51
C ILE A 133 -4.38 -19.56 -11.15
N ASN A 134 -5.25 -20.26 -10.42
CA ASN A 134 -6.58 -20.65 -10.87
C ASN A 134 -7.59 -19.51 -10.77
N ALA A 135 -7.45 -18.63 -9.77
CA ALA A 135 -8.33 -17.50 -9.53
C ALA A 135 -7.74 -16.54 -8.48
N VAL A 136 -8.32 -15.34 -8.40
CA VAL A 136 -8.25 -14.46 -7.23
C VAL A 136 -9.59 -14.55 -6.50
N ASP A 137 -9.61 -15.23 -5.35
CA ASP A 137 -10.83 -15.54 -4.58
C ASP A 137 -11.39 -14.29 -3.88
N ASN A 138 -10.51 -13.40 -3.41
CA ASN A 138 -10.90 -12.19 -2.68
C ASN A 138 -9.81 -11.12 -2.77
N MET A 139 -10.20 -9.85 -2.67
CA MET A 139 -9.29 -8.71 -2.53
C MET A 139 -9.85 -7.71 -1.53
N TYR A 140 -8.99 -7.16 -0.68
CA TYR A 140 -9.43 -6.22 0.34
C TYR A 140 -8.30 -5.34 0.86
N TRP A 141 -8.68 -4.16 1.33
CA TRP A 141 -7.79 -3.23 2.00
C TRP A 141 -7.89 -3.37 3.52
N THR A 142 -6.75 -3.32 4.19
CA THR A 142 -6.63 -3.19 5.66
C THR A 142 -5.77 -1.98 6.01
N THR A 143 -5.90 -1.51 7.24
CA THR A 143 -5.11 -0.39 7.76
C THR A 143 -4.65 -0.68 9.18
N SER A 144 -3.56 -0.06 9.60
CA SER A 144 -3.09 -0.10 10.98
C SER A 144 -4.15 0.43 11.96
N SER A 145 -4.05 0.08 13.24
CA SER A 145 -4.91 0.67 14.27
C SER A 145 -4.62 2.16 14.46
N GLY A 146 -5.63 2.97 14.77
CA GLY A 146 -5.44 4.38 15.13
C GLY A 146 -6.68 5.21 14.80
N ASN A 147 -6.53 6.54 14.82
CA ASN A 147 -7.63 7.46 14.49
C ASN A 147 -7.75 7.71 12.98
N HIS A 148 -7.82 6.64 12.20
CA HIS A 148 -7.94 6.69 10.75
C HIS A 148 -8.70 5.46 10.22
N ASP A 149 -9.26 5.59 9.02
CA ASP A 149 -9.87 4.49 8.29
C ASP A 149 -9.52 4.58 6.79
N LEU A 150 -9.80 3.51 6.06
CA LEU A 150 -9.77 3.45 4.61
C LEU A 150 -11.18 3.48 4.05
N VAL A 151 -11.51 4.57 3.36
CA VAL A 151 -12.78 4.76 2.65
C VAL A 151 -12.59 4.63 1.14
N ASN A 152 -13.69 4.48 0.40
CA ASN A 152 -13.70 4.34 -1.07
C ASN A 152 -12.78 3.22 -1.60
N LYS A 153 -12.73 2.11 -0.85
CA LYS A 153 -11.87 0.95 -1.17
C LYS A 153 -12.30 0.30 -2.48
N GLN A 154 -11.36 0.17 -3.40
CA GLN A 154 -11.51 -0.57 -4.65
C GLN A 154 -10.27 -1.45 -4.87
N ALA A 155 -10.49 -2.63 -5.43
CA ALA A 155 -9.44 -3.54 -5.83
C ALA A 155 -9.89 -4.31 -7.07
N SER A 156 -8.95 -4.62 -7.93
CA SER A 156 -9.16 -5.37 -9.17
C SER A 156 -7.92 -6.19 -9.50
N ASP A 157 -8.15 -7.32 -10.16
CA ASP A 157 -7.13 -8.19 -10.69
C ASP A 157 -7.27 -8.31 -12.22
N VAL A 158 -6.14 -8.60 -12.87
CA VAL A 158 -6.06 -8.87 -14.30
C VAL A 158 -5.10 -10.04 -14.52
N ALA A 159 -5.63 -11.14 -15.06
CA ALA A 159 -4.79 -12.21 -15.60
C ALA A 159 -4.04 -11.67 -16.84
N THR A 160 -2.70 -11.75 -16.83
CA THR A 160 -1.86 -11.09 -17.85
C THR A 160 -1.97 -11.72 -19.24
N ASP A 161 -2.42 -12.98 -19.31
CA ASP A 161 -2.76 -13.71 -20.54
C ASP A 161 -4.25 -13.59 -20.93
N GLY A 162 -5.04 -12.84 -20.17
CA GLY A 162 -6.43 -12.47 -20.48
C GLY A 162 -7.51 -13.34 -19.84
N SER A 163 -7.17 -14.47 -19.21
CA SER A 163 -8.14 -15.29 -18.48
C SER A 163 -7.47 -16.24 -17.49
N TYR A 164 -8.17 -16.59 -16.42
CA TYR A 164 -7.75 -17.70 -15.56
C TYR A 164 -8.04 -19.08 -16.19
N PRO A 165 -7.22 -20.12 -15.90
CA PRO A 165 -6.00 -20.08 -15.09
C PRO A 165 -4.84 -19.37 -15.82
N THR A 166 -3.96 -18.73 -15.06
CA THR A 166 -2.82 -17.95 -15.58
C THR A 166 -1.53 -18.27 -14.81
N THR A 167 -0.38 -17.90 -15.36
CA THR A 167 0.91 -17.97 -14.63
C THR A 167 1.32 -16.63 -14.02
N GLU A 168 0.62 -15.55 -14.36
CA GLU A 168 0.94 -14.20 -13.88
C GLU A 168 -0.33 -13.35 -13.77
N VAL A 169 -0.51 -12.73 -12.61
CA VAL A 169 -1.64 -11.86 -12.30
C VAL A 169 -1.13 -10.50 -11.85
N GLN A 170 -1.74 -9.44 -12.38
CA GLN A 170 -1.57 -8.09 -11.86
C GLN A 170 -2.73 -7.77 -10.94
N ILE A 171 -2.43 -7.25 -9.75
CA ILE A 171 -3.41 -6.80 -8.79
C ILE A 171 -3.19 -5.31 -8.59
N SER A 172 -4.28 -4.58 -8.48
CA SER A 172 -4.27 -3.14 -8.28
C SER A 172 -5.43 -2.74 -7.38
N GLY A 173 -5.27 -1.65 -6.65
CA GLY A 173 -6.34 -1.11 -5.84
C GLY A 173 -6.13 0.36 -5.55
N ALA A 174 -7.21 1.01 -5.14
CA ALA A 174 -7.21 2.37 -4.67
C ALA A 174 -8.04 2.48 -3.39
N ALA A 175 -7.65 3.39 -2.51
CA ALA A 175 -8.40 3.75 -1.32
C ALA A 175 -8.12 5.21 -0.94
N THR A 176 -8.89 5.74 -0.01
CA THR A 176 -8.64 7.05 0.60
C THR A 176 -8.37 6.84 2.09
N ILE A 177 -7.20 7.23 2.56
CA ILE A 177 -6.92 7.38 4.00
C ILE A 177 -7.73 8.56 4.50
N GLU A 178 -8.59 8.34 5.49
CA GLU A 178 -9.36 9.36 6.18
C GLU A 178 -8.94 9.43 7.64
N VAL A 179 -8.53 10.61 8.10
CA VAL A 179 -8.09 10.86 9.48
C VAL A 179 -8.96 11.97 10.07
N GLU A 180 -9.56 11.72 11.22
CA GLU A 180 -10.24 12.76 12.00
C GLU A 180 -9.26 13.36 13.01
N ILE A 181 -9.20 14.68 13.11
CA ILE A 181 -8.24 15.35 13.99
C ILE A 181 -8.96 16.41 14.82
N ASP A 182 -8.90 16.22 16.14
CA ASP A 182 -9.34 17.20 17.12
C ASP A 182 -8.38 18.39 17.13
N GLN A 183 -8.92 19.61 17.11
CA GLN A 183 -8.14 20.86 17.05
C GLN A 183 -7.16 21.02 18.23
N GLY A 184 -7.39 20.35 19.37
CA GLY A 184 -6.52 20.34 20.54
C GLY A 184 -5.49 19.19 20.61
N ALA A 185 -5.55 18.22 19.69
CA ALA A 185 -4.73 17.01 19.70
C ALA A 185 -3.71 16.96 18.53
N SER A 186 -3.44 18.10 17.87
CA SER A 186 -2.59 18.21 16.68
C SER A 186 -1.11 17.83 16.88
N ALA A 187 -0.72 17.37 18.06
CA ALA A 187 0.63 16.88 18.33
C ALA A 187 0.82 15.48 17.68
N GLY A 188 1.39 15.47 16.47
CA GLY A 188 1.90 14.24 15.83
C GLY A 188 1.41 13.98 14.40
N PHE A 189 0.47 14.77 13.87
CA PHE A 189 0.02 14.63 12.48
C PHE A 189 0.69 15.66 11.57
N GLU A 190 1.52 15.20 10.64
CA GLU A 190 2.02 16.02 9.53
C GLU A 190 1.03 15.90 8.35
N ALA A 191 0.46 17.02 7.89
CA ALA A 191 -0.55 17.01 6.82
C ALA A 191 0.04 16.84 5.40
N ALA A 192 1.30 16.41 5.27
CA ALA A 192 1.99 16.32 3.98
C ALA A 192 1.26 15.37 3.01
N GLY A 193 0.75 15.91 1.91
CA GLY A 193 -0.01 15.17 0.90
C GLY A 193 -1.45 14.86 1.26
N PHE A 194 -1.95 15.34 2.41
CA PHE A 194 -3.35 15.24 2.80
C PHE A 194 -4.12 16.51 2.44
N SER A 195 -5.29 16.34 1.83
CA SER A 195 -6.28 17.40 1.69
C SER A 195 -7.04 17.57 3.02
N VAL A 196 -7.10 18.79 3.54
CA VAL A 196 -7.77 19.09 4.82
C VAL A 196 -9.08 19.82 4.55
N SER A 197 -10.18 19.28 5.05
CA SER A 197 -11.47 19.96 5.10
C SER A 197 -11.84 20.24 6.55
N ALA A 198 -12.04 21.51 6.89
CA ALA A 198 -12.49 21.92 8.21
C ALA A 198 -14.01 21.72 8.35
N SER A 199 -14.44 21.12 9.46
CA SER A 199 -15.85 21.12 9.87
C SER A 199 -16.11 22.22 10.92
N THR A 200 -17.35 22.65 11.06
CA THR A 200 -17.75 23.90 11.76
C THR A 200 -17.82 23.82 13.29
N SER A 201 -16.96 23.09 14.00
CA SER A 201 -16.80 23.35 15.44
C SER A 201 -15.48 22.94 16.09
N THR A 202 -14.94 21.73 15.92
CA THR A 202 -13.72 21.32 16.66
C THR A 202 -12.87 20.23 15.98
N THR A 203 -13.34 19.64 14.89
CA THR A 203 -12.65 18.56 14.17
C THR A 203 -12.39 18.94 12.72
N TYR A 204 -11.24 18.54 12.20
CA TYR A 204 -10.98 18.57 10.76
C TYR A 204 -10.69 17.17 10.26
N THR A 205 -11.10 16.92 9.02
CA THR A 205 -10.84 15.65 8.34
C THR A 205 -9.72 15.85 7.35
N ALA A 206 -8.66 15.04 7.46
CA ALA A 206 -7.58 14.97 6.50
C ALA A 206 -7.77 13.73 5.61
N ARG A 207 -7.69 13.90 4.30
CA ARG A 207 -7.85 12.81 3.32
C ARG A 207 -6.68 12.72 2.35
N LYS A 208 -6.22 11.51 2.07
CA LYS A 208 -5.21 11.23 1.05
C LYS A 208 -5.60 10.02 0.22
N ASN A 209 -5.65 10.18 -1.10
CA ASN A 209 -5.84 9.06 -2.00
C ASN A 209 -4.53 8.26 -2.12
N ILE A 210 -4.68 6.94 -2.09
CA ILE A 210 -3.59 5.98 -2.24
C ILE A 210 -3.97 4.97 -3.32
N GLU A 211 -2.95 4.50 -4.00
CA GLU A 211 -3.04 3.46 -5.02
C GLU A 211 -1.89 2.49 -4.75
N GLU A 212 -2.16 1.20 -4.88
CA GLU A 212 -1.15 0.15 -4.83
C GLU A 212 -1.37 -0.85 -5.96
N GLY A 213 -0.28 -1.44 -6.42
CA GLY A 213 -0.34 -2.46 -7.45
C GLY A 213 0.91 -3.31 -7.51
N PHE A 214 0.70 -4.58 -7.82
CA PHE A 214 1.75 -5.59 -7.83
C PHE A 214 1.45 -6.72 -8.78
N THR A 215 2.52 -7.31 -9.30
CA THR A 215 2.47 -8.45 -10.21
C THR A 215 3.02 -9.67 -9.49
N TYR A 216 2.24 -10.74 -9.47
CA TYR A 216 2.68 -12.05 -9.00
C TYR A 216 2.79 -13.02 -10.15
N SER A 217 3.84 -13.85 -10.13
CA SER A 217 4.04 -14.92 -11.10
C SER A 217 4.43 -16.23 -10.44
N THR A 218 4.03 -17.36 -11.04
CA THR A 218 4.36 -18.70 -10.53
C THR A 218 5.72 -19.21 -11.00
N TYR A 219 6.35 -18.54 -11.98
CA TYR A 219 7.64 -18.91 -12.56
C TYR A 219 8.55 -17.70 -12.69
N ASN A 220 9.86 -17.96 -12.69
CA ASN A 220 10.84 -17.00 -13.19
C ASN A 220 10.66 -16.90 -14.71
N ARG A 221 10.29 -15.72 -15.22
CA ARG A 221 10.49 -15.38 -16.63
C ARG A 221 11.76 -14.55 -16.71
N ASP A 222 12.72 -15.03 -17.50
CA ASP A 222 13.94 -14.31 -17.87
C ASP A 222 13.63 -13.12 -18.80
#